data_AF-A0A816HGW5-F1
#
_entry.id   AF-A0A816HGW5-F1
#
_cell.length_a   1.000
_cell.length_b   1.000
_cell.length_c   1.000
_cell.angle_alpha   90.00
_cell.angle_beta   90.00
_cell.angle_gamma   90.00
#
_symmetry.space_group_name_H-M   'P 1'
#
loop_
_entity.id
_entity.type
_entity.pdbx_description
1 polymer ?
#
loop_
_entity_poly.entity_id
_entity_poly.type
_entity_poly.pdbx_seq_one_letter_code
_entity_poly.pdbx_strand_id
1 'polypeptide(L)' 'SSIYLDKPPGYDRTRSVEIGNKNFELEKLEEAYTTEHWLVRIYKVKKEDNRGQS' A
#
# COMPACT_ATOMS: atom_id res chain seq x y z
N SER A 1 -12.28 23.37 11.22
CA SER A 1 -13.55 22.61 11.32
C SER A 1 -13.22 21.13 11.50
N SER A 2 -13.95 20.39 12.33
CA SER A 2 -13.55 19.06 12.86
C SER A 2 -13.51 17.90 11.85
N ILE A 3 -13.73 18.16 10.56
CA ILE A 3 -13.85 17.14 9.50
C ILE A 3 -12.54 16.41 9.14
N TYR A 4 -11.39 16.85 9.67
CA TYR A 4 -10.08 16.23 9.47
C TYR A 4 -9.55 15.46 10.69
N LEU A 5 -10.16 15.60 11.88
CA LEU A 5 -9.76 14.84 13.08
C LEU A 5 -10.48 13.49 13.23
N ASP A 6 -11.63 13.27 12.56
CA ASP A 6 -12.51 12.12 12.83
C ASP A 6 -12.40 10.95 11.84
N LYS A 7 -11.34 10.89 11.01
CA LYS A 7 -11.16 9.75 10.09
C LYS A 7 -10.32 8.65 10.72
N PRO A 8 -10.75 7.37 10.63
CA PRO A 8 -9.99 6.26 11.20
C PRO A 8 -8.63 6.10 10.50
N PRO A 9 -7.63 5.48 11.16
CA PRO A 9 -6.34 5.20 10.54
C PRO A 9 -6.50 4.28 9.33
N GLY A 10 -5.95 4.68 8.18
CA GLY A 10 -6.10 3.96 6.92
C GLY A 10 -7.43 4.25 6.20
N TYR A 11 -7.91 5.49 6.24
CA TYR A 11 -9.09 5.93 5.49
C TYR A 11 -8.75 6.31 4.04
N ASP A 12 -9.45 5.71 3.09
CA ASP A 12 -9.35 6.07 1.67
C ASP A 12 -10.27 7.26 1.37
N ARG A 13 -9.68 8.41 1.04
CA ARG A 13 -10.41 9.66 0.77
C ARG A 13 -11.25 9.61 -0.51
N THR A 14 -10.84 8.84 -1.50
CA THR A 14 -11.55 8.76 -2.79
C THR A 14 -12.78 7.87 -2.66
N ARG A 15 -12.64 6.74 -1.96
CA ARG A 15 -13.74 5.78 -1.75
C ARG A 15 -14.59 6.09 -0.51
N SER A 16 -14.13 7.00 0.35
CA SER A 16 -14.81 7.37 1.59
C SER A 16 -15.04 6.21 2.57
N VAL A 17 -14.12 5.24 2.59
CA VAL A 17 -14.20 4.03 3.44
C VAL A 17 -12.88 3.75 4.18
N GLU A 18 -12.97 3.02 5.28
CA GLU A 18 -11.80 2.49 5.99
C GLU A 18 -11.29 1.21 5.30
N ILE A 19 -9.98 1.07 5.16
CA ILE A 19 -9.37 -0.15 4.63
C ILE A 19 -9.51 -1.30 5.65
N GLY A 20 -10.12 -2.40 5.21
CA GLY A 20 -10.34 -3.60 6.03
C GLY A 20 -9.07 -4.41 6.30
N ASN A 21 -8.32 -4.80 5.26
CA ASN A 21 -7.04 -5.49 5.45
C ASN A 21 -5.89 -4.47 5.55
N LYS A 22 -5.48 -4.17 6.78
CA LYS A 22 -4.45 -3.17 7.06
C LYS A 22 -3.02 -3.71 6.95
N ASN A 23 -2.83 -5.02 7.09
CA ASN A 23 -1.52 -5.65 7.17
C ASN A 23 -1.42 -6.75 6.11
N PHE A 24 -0.68 -6.47 5.05
CA PHE A 24 -0.38 -7.45 4.00
C PHE A 24 1.04 -7.22 3.48
N GLU A 25 1.58 -8.25 2.85
CA GLU A 25 2.89 -8.20 2.22
C GLU A 25 2.75 -8.61 0.75
N LEU A 26 3.64 -8.06 -0.08
CA LEU A 26 3.74 -8.44 -1.48
C LEU A 26 4.85 -9.48 -1.63
N GLU A 27 4.46 -10.71 -1.96
CA GLU A 27 5.41 -11.82 -2.05
C GLU A 27 6.38 -11.64 -3.22
N LYS A 28 5.88 -11.26 -4.39
CA LYS A 28 6.65 -11.17 -5.64
C LYS A 28 7.11 -9.76 -6.02
N LEU A 29 6.72 -8.74 -5.26
CA LEU A 29 7.03 -7.33 -5.56
C LEU A 29 7.73 -6.66 -4.37
N GLU A 30 8.68 -5.77 -4.66
CA GLU A 30 9.28 -4.87 -3.69
C GLU A 30 8.94 -3.41 -4.07
N GLU A 31 8.72 -2.56 -3.06
CA GLU A 31 8.52 -1.13 -3.30
C GLU A 31 9.87 -0.49 -3.64
N ALA A 32 9.98 0.08 -4.85
CA ALA A 32 11.20 0.72 -5.32
C ALA A 32 11.16 2.24 -5.09
N TYR A 33 9.98 2.86 -5.18
CA TYR A 33 9.80 4.29 -4.99
C TYR A 33 8.35 4.66 -4.69
N THR A 34 8.16 5.66 -3.83
CA THR A 34 6.85 6.28 -3.57
C THR A 34 7.01 7.81 -3.62
N THR A 35 6.11 8.47 -4.35
CA THR A 35 6.06 9.94 -4.40
C THR A 35 5.62 10.55 -3.07
N GLU A 36 6.04 11.79 -2.77
CA GLU A 36 5.79 12.48 -1.50
C GLU A 36 4.30 12.47 -1.07
N HIS A 37 3.39 12.68 -2.03
CA HIS A 37 1.95 12.71 -1.78
C HIS A 37 1.24 11.42 -2.21
N TRP A 38 2.00 10.34 -2.46
CA TRP A 38 1.48 9.00 -2.71
C TRP A 38 0.55 8.91 -3.92
N LEU A 39 0.70 9.82 -4.90
CA LEU A 39 -0.04 9.76 -6.17
C LEU A 39 0.47 8.63 -7.08
N VAL A 40 1.77 8.35 -7.00
CA VAL A 40 2.43 7.28 -7.75
C VAL A 40 3.31 6.45 -6.81
N ARG A 41 3.22 5.12 -6.96
CA ARG A 41 4.05 4.10 -6.31
C ARG A 41 4.60 3.17 -7.39
N ILE A 42 5.90 2.91 -7.37
CA ILE A 42 6.58 2.07 -8.35
C ILE A 42 7.07 0.82 -7.64
N TYR A 43 6.66 -0.34 -8.17
CA TYR A 43 7.07 -1.64 -7.68
C TYR A 43 8.00 -2.32 -8.66
N LYS A 44 8.98 -3.05 -8.13
CA LYS A 44 9.88 -3.89 -8.91
C LYS A 44 9.58 -5.36 -8.64
N VAL A 45 9.64 -6.16 -9.69
CA VAL A 45 9.49 -7.62 -9.60
C VAL A 45 10.72 -8.19 -8.89
N LYS A 46 10.50 -8.96 -7.82
CA LYS A 46 11.56 -9.69 -7.14
C LYS A 46 12.10 -10.75 -8.08
N LYS A 47 13.37 -11.13 -7.90
CA LYS A 47 13.90 -12.31 -8.58
C LYS A 47 13.15 -13.54 -8.08
N GLU A 48 12.96 -14.51 -8.95
CA GLU A 48 12.42 -15.80 -8.53
C GLU A 48 13.29 -16.41 -7.42
N ASP A 49 12.65 -17.14 -6.53
CA ASP A 49 13.36 -17.78 -5.44
C ASP A 49 14.37 -18.78 -5.98
N ASN A 50 15.55 -18.79 -5.38
CA ASN A 50 16.70 -19.59 -5.80
C ASN A 50 16.41 -21.11 -5.84
N ARG A 51 15.28 -21.56 -5.30
CA ARG A 51 14.84 -22.97 -5.27
C ARG A 51 13.46 -23.22 -5.88
N GLY A 52 12.88 -22.23 -6.57
CA GLY A 52 11.60 -22.37 -7.28
C GLY A 52 10.44 -22.80 -6.37
N GLN A 53 10.19 -22.08 -5.27
CA GLN A 53 9.00 -22.32 -4.46
C GLN A 53 7.86 -21.40 -4.92
N SER A 54 6.77 -22.03 -5.34
CA SER A 54 5.44 -21.46 -5.54
C SER A 54 4.44 -22.24 -4.71
#